data_AF-A0A8T0LBG8-F1
#
_entry.id   AF-A0A8T0LBG8-F1
#
_cell.length_a   1.000
_cell.length_b   1.000
_cell.length_c   1.000
_cell.angle_alpha   90.00
_cell.angle_beta   90.00
_cell.angle_gamma   90.00
#
_symmetry.space_group_name_H-M   'P 1'
#
loop_
_entity.id
_entity.type
_entity.pdbx_description
1 polymer ?
#
loop_
_entity_poly.entity_id
_entity_poly.type
_entity_poly.pdbx_seq_one_letter_code
_entity_poly.pdbx_strand_id
1 'polypeptide(L)'
;MNAFSSPTRLRDMIRAIRACKTAAEERAVVRKECAAIRTSINGNEQHYTHRNLAKLMFIHMLGYPTYFGQMECLKLIASPGFPEKRMGYLGLMLLLDEKQEVLMLVTNSLKQYPISSEMARDLAEEVERLMDFRDPNIRKKVNLS
;
A
#
# COMPACT_ATOMS: atom_id res chain seq x y z
N MET A 1 -5.33 21.65 -18.70
CA MET A 1 -4.91 20.25 -18.82
C MET A 1 -4.56 19.74 -17.43
N ASN A 2 -5.29 18.73 -16.93
CA ASN A 2 -5.30 18.33 -15.53
C ASN A 2 -4.18 17.31 -15.24
N ALA A 3 -3.19 17.70 -14.45
CA ALA A 3 -2.01 16.88 -14.14
C ALA A 3 -2.26 15.70 -13.15
N PHE A 4 -3.52 15.36 -12.83
CA PHE A 4 -3.82 14.47 -11.70
C PHE A 4 -4.96 13.47 -11.95
N SER A 5 -5.00 12.90 -13.16
CA SER A 5 -5.72 11.65 -13.48
C SER A 5 -4.72 10.49 -13.52
N SER A 6 -4.16 10.13 -12.35
CA SER A 6 -3.23 9.03 -12.03
C SER A 6 -2.52 8.25 -13.18
N PRO A 7 -1.37 8.74 -13.71
CA PRO A 7 -0.33 7.92 -14.32
C PRO A 7 1.02 8.02 -13.56
N THR A 8 1.08 8.72 -12.43
CA THR A 8 2.30 9.04 -11.69
C THR A 8 2.89 7.77 -11.05
N ARG A 9 4.17 7.52 -11.32
CA ARG A 9 4.87 6.35 -10.77
C ARG A 9 5.16 6.60 -9.29
N LEU A 10 5.29 5.52 -8.51
CA LEU A 10 5.71 5.59 -7.09
C LEU A 10 6.94 6.50 -6.90
N ARG A 11 7.92 6.39 -7.80
CA ARG A 11 9.14 7.22 -7.78
C ARG A 11 8.85 8.72 -7.85
N ASP A 12 7.84 9.13 -8.61
CA ASP A 12 7.49 10.54 -8.77
C ASP A 12 6.80 11.07 -7.51
N MET A 13 5.94 10.26 -6.89
CA MET A 13 5.34 10.58 -5.59
C MET A 13 6.41 10.72 -4.50
N ILE A 14 7.39 9.81 -4.45
CA ILE A 14 8.51 9.89 -3.49
C ILE A 14 9.30 11.18 -3.71
N ARG A 15 9.61 11.54 -4.96
CA ARG A 15 10.30 12.80 -5.27
C ARG A 15 9.49 14.02 -4.83
N ALA A 16 8.18 14.03 -5.09
CA ALA A 16 7.30 15.12 -4.70
C ALA A 16 7.27 15.29 -3.17
N ILE A 17 7.16 14.18 -2.42
CA ILE A 17 7.18 14.18 -0.95
C ILE A 17 8.53 14.67 -0.41
N ARG A 18 9.66 14.20 -0.98
CA ARG A 18 11.00 14.64 -0.59
C ARG A 18 11.28 16.12 -0.90
N ALA A 19 10.56 16.71 -1.84
CA ALA A 19 10.68 18.13 -2.18
C ALA A 19 9.86 19.05 -1.25
N CYS A 20 8.98 18.49 -0.41
CA CYS A 20 8.20 19.26 0.55
C CYS A 20 9.11 19.86 1.63
N LYS A 21 8.92 21.15 1.92
CA LYS A 21 9.66 21.88 2.96
C LYS A 21 8.92 21.87 4.30
N THR A 22 7.61 21.58 4.28
CA THR A 22 6.77 21.58 5.48
C THR A 22 5.93 20.31 5.56
N ALA A 23 5.56 19.93 6.79
CA ALA A 23 4.61 18.84 7.02
C ALA A 23 3.23 19.11 6.40
N ALA A 24 2.84 20.37 6.25
CA ALA A 24 1.58 20.74 5.60
C ALA A 24 1.60 20.43 4.10
N GLU A 25 2.71 20.71 3.42
CA GLU A 25 2.93 20.36 2.02
C GLU A 25 2.96 18.85 1.81
N GLU A 26 3.69 18.10 2.64
CA GLU A 26 3.72 16.64 2.59
C GLU A 26 2.31 16.05 2.70
N ARG A 27 1.54 16.50 3.70
CA ARG A 27 0.14 16.09 3.89
C ARG A 27 -0.73 16.43 2.68
N ALA A 28 -0.49 17.56 2.03
CA ALA A 28 -1.25 17.94 0.84
C ALA A 28 -0.96 17.00 -0.35
N VAL A 29 0.31 16.63 -0.57
CA VAL A 29 0.70 15.65 -1.60
C VAL A 29 0.06 14.29 -1.30
N VAL A 30 0.16 13.80 -0.06
CA VAL A 30 -0.42 12.52 0.34
C VAL A 30 -1.94 12.51 0.17
N ARG A 31 -2.66 13.55 0.65
CA ARG A 31 -4.12 13.63 0.49
C ARG A 31 -4.55 13.58 -0.98
N LYS A 32 -3.81 14.26 -1.84
CA LYS A 32 -4.08 14.33 -3.27
C LYS A 32 -3.90 12.99 -3.96
N GLU A 33 -2.81 12.29 -3.65
CA GLU A 33 -2.57 10.94 -4.18
C GLU A 33 -3.58 9.92 -3.65
N CYS A 34 -3.93 9.99 -2.35
CA CYS A 34 -5.00 9.16 -1.79
C CYS A 34 -6.34 9.38 -2.48
N ALA A 35 -6.70 10.64 -2.78
CA ALA A 35 -7.93 10.96 -3.51
C ALA A 35 -7.91 10.35 -4.92
N ALA A 36 -6.79 10.48 -5.65
CA ALA A 36 -6.63 9.90 -6.98
C ALA A 36 -6.74 8.37 -6.96
N ILE A 37 -6.12 7.71 -5.97
CA ILE A 37 -6.20 6.26 -5.79
C ILE A 37 -7.64 5.82 -5.53
N ARG A 38 -8.38 6.51 -4.65
CA ARG A 38 -9.79 6.19 -4.39
C ARG A 38 -10.64 6.29 -5.64
N THR A 39 -10.44 7.33 -6.45
CA THR A 39 -11.13 7.47 -7.74
C THR A 39 -10.79 6.32 -8.68
N SER A 40 -9.52 5.92 -8.79
CA SER A 40 -9.08 4.81 -9.65
C SER A 40 -9.66 3.46 -9.19
N ILE A 41 -9.72 3.22 -7.87
CA ILE A 41 -10.37 2.03 -7.28
C ILE A 41 -11.85 1.98 -7.64
N ASN A 42 -12.56 3.11 -7.48
CA ASN A 42 -13.99 3.18 -7.80
C ASN A 42 -14.28 3.07 -9.30
N GLY A 43 -13.36 3.53 -10.15
CA GLY A 43 -13.42 3.41 -11.60
C GLY A 43 -13.09 2.01 -12.14
N ASN A 44 -12.70 1.06 -11.27
CA ASN A 44 -12.34 -0.31 -11.61
C ASN A 44 -11.17 -0.41 -12.63
N GLU A 45 -10.24 0.55 -12.58
CA GLU A 45 -9.08 0.60 -13.48
C GLU A 45 -8.00 -0.41 -13.09
N GLN A 46 -8.21 -1.70 -13.41
CA GLN A 46 -7.30 -2.80 -13.03
C GLN A 46 -5.84 -2.61 -13.46
N HIS A 47 -5.59 -1.89 -14.56
CA HIS A 47 -4.24 -1.64 -15.06
C HIS A 47 -3.36 -0.83 -14.10
N TYR A 48 -3.95 -0.06 -13.18
CA TYR A 48 -3.20 0.77 -12.23
C TYR A 48 -3.17 0.20 -10.81
N THR A 49 -3.88 -0.90 -10.53
CA THR A 49 -4.02 -1.46 -9.17
C THR A 49 -2.67 -1.75 -8.51
N HIS A 50 -1.74 -2.39 -9.21
CA HIS A 50 -0.38 -2.66 -8.72
C HIS A 50 0.37 -1.39 -8.29
N ARG A 51 0.30 -0.34 -9.11
CA ARG A 51 0.98 0.93 -8.85
C ARG A 51 0.33 1.67 -7.69
N ASN A 52 -1.00 1.67 -7.65
CA ASN A 52 -1.78 2.31 -6.61
C ASN A 52 -1.52 1.65 -5.24
N LEU A 53 -1.41 0.32 -5.19
CA LEU A 53 -1.06 -0.39 -3.96
C LEU A 53 0.37 -0.10 -3.50
N ALA A 54 1.34 -0.08 -4.42
CA ALA A 54 2.71 0.31 -4.06
C ALA A 54 2.77 1.74 -3.48
N LYS A 55 1.98 2.68 -4.03
CA LYS A 55 1.82 4.03 -3.45
C LYS A 55 1.17 3.98 -2.06
N LEU A 56 0.12 3.19 -1.88
CA LEU A 56 -0.56 3.03 -0.58
C LEU A 56 0.36 2.46 0.50
N MET A 57 1.15 1.45 0.19
CA MET A 57 2.10 0.87 1.14
C MET A 57 3.12 1.90 1.59
N PHE A 58 3.63 2.72 0.67
CA PHE A 58 4.54 3.81 1.02
C PHE A 58 3.87 4.88 1.88
N ILE A 59 2.64 5.29 1.53
CA ILE A 59 1.84 6.24 2.33
C ILE A 59 1.60 5.70 3.75
N HIS A 60 1.33 4.40 3.87
CA HIS A 60 1.18 3.73 5.16
C HIS A 60 2.49 3.76 5.97
N MET A 61 3.63 3.50 5.33
CA MET A 61 4.95 3.57 5.99
C MET A 61 5.29 4.96 6.52
N LEU A 62 4.79 6.02 5.87
CA LEU A 62 4.88 7.40 6.37
C LEU A 62 3.96 7.69 7.57
N GLY A 63 3.11 6.74 7.98
CA GLY A 63 2.19 6.84 9.11
C GLY A 63 0.81 7.41 8.75
N TYR A 64 0.45 7.47 7.46
CA TYR A 64 -0.86 7.96 7.04
C TYR A 64 -1.89 6.82 6.94
N PRO A 65 -3.17 7.11 7.19
CA PRO A 65 -4.22 6.11 7.15
C PRO A 65 -4.53 5.66 5.72
N THR A 66 -4.53 4.34 5.51
CA THR A 66 -4.68 3.68 4.19
C THR A 66 -5.68 2.51 4.21
N TYR A 67 -6.52 2.42 5.25
CA TYR A 67 -7.51 1.35 5.45
C TYR A 67 -8.40 1.08 4.22
N PHE A 68 -8.73 2.12 3.45
CA PHE A 68 -9.55 2.00 2.24
C PHE A 68 -8.91 1.13 1.12
N GLY A 69 -7.61 0.85 1.20
CA GLY A 69 -6.91 -0.02 0.24
C GLY A 69 -6.91 -1.51 0.59
N GLN A 70 -7.40 -1.90 1.78
CA GLN A 70 -7.34 -3.29 2.25
C GLN A 70 -8.13 -4.25 1.36
N MET A 71 -9.31 -3.83 0.89
CA MET A 71 -10.15 -4.65 0.01
C MET A 71 -9.49 -4.89 -1.36
N GLU A 72 -8.69 -3.95 -1.86
CA GLU A 72 -7.94 -4.14 -3.10
C GLU A 72 -6.82 -5.17 -2.94
N CYS A 73 -6.20 -5.24 -1.76
CA CYS A 73 -5.22 -6.30 -1.45
C CYS A 73 -5.89 -7.69 -1.51
N LEU A 74 -7.10 -7.82 -0.94
CA LEU A 74 -7.86 -9.07 -1.00
C LEU A 74 -8.26 -9.47 -2.43
N LYS A 75 -8.70 -8.51 -3.25
CA LYS A 75 -9.01 -8.76 -4.66
C LYS A 75 -7.78 -9.28 -5.43
N LEU A 76 -6.60 -8.73 -5.14
CA LEU A 76 -5.35 -9.20 -5.74
C LEU A 76 -4.95 -10.62 -5.29
N ILE A 77 -5.18 -10.98 -4.03
CA ILE A 77 -4.93 -12.35 -3.53
C ILE A 77 -5.81 -13.38 -4.25
N ALA A 78 -7.05 -13.00 -4.56
CA ALA A 78 -7.98 -13.84 -5.31
C ALA A 78 -7.68 -13.89 -6.82
N SER A 79 -6.78 -13.04 -7.33
CA SER A 79 -6.44 -13.00 -8.76
C SER A 79 -5.61 -14.24 -9.15
N PRO A 80 -5.72 -14.75 -10.38
CA PRO A 80 -5.01 -15.97 -10.79
C PRO A 80 -3.50 -15.75 -11.01
N GLY A 81 -3.07 -14.50 -11.26
CA GLY A 81 -1.68 -14.16 -11.56
C GLY A 81 -0.77 -14.13 -10.32
N PHE A 82 0.44 -14.67 -10.46
CA PHE A 82 1.44 -14.67 -9.39
C PHE A 82 1.85 -13.25 -8.95
N PRO A 83 2.16 -12.30 -9.85
CA PRO A 83 2.53 -10.94 -9.46
C PRO A 83 1.42 -10.22 -8.67
N GLU A 84 0.17 -10.42 -9.06
CA GLU A 84 -1.02 -9.91 -8.37
C GLU A 84 -1.11 -10.47 -6.96
N LYS A 85 -1.07 -11.80 -6.81
CA LYS A 85 -1.13 -12.45 -5.50
C LYS A 85 -0.03 -11.95 -4.57
N ARG A 86 1.20 -11.86 -5.08
CA ARG A 86 2.37 -11.37 -4.34
C ARG A 86 2.15 -9.98 -3.79
N MET A 87 1.73 -9.05 -4.64
CA MET A 87 1.41 -7.68 -4.24
C MET A 87 0.25 -7.63 -3.23
N GLY A 88 -0.76 -8.47 -3.42
CA GLY A 88 -1.90 -8.61 -2.51
C GLY A 88 -1.48 -9.05 -1.11
N TYR A 89 -0.69 -10.13 -0.98
CA TYR A 89 -0.19 -10.59 0.32
C TYR A 89 0.73 -9.59 0.99
N LEU A 90 1.63 -8.94 0.24
CA LEU A 90 2.53 -7.94 0.81
C LEU A 90 1.75 -6.71 1.32
N GLY A 91 0.77 -6.24 0.54
CA GLY A 91 -0.14 -5.18 0.98
C GLY A 91 -0.93 -5.60 2.21
N LEU A 92 -1.38 -6.84 2.28
CA LEU A 92 -2.09 -7.39 3.43
C LEU A 92 -1.23 -7.38 4.70
N MET A 93 0.01 -7.85 4.62
CA MET A 93 0.94 -7.89 5.74
C MET A 93 1.29 -6.51 6.29
N LEU A 94 1.29 -5.48 5.44
CA LEU A 94 1.60 -4.11 5.85
C LEU A 94 0.38 -3.31 6.30
N LEU A 95 -0.79 -3.54 5.68
CA LEU A 95 -1.97 -2.71 5.87
C LEU A 95 -2.96 -3.27 6.88
N LEU A 96 -2.84 -4.53 7.30
CA LEU A 96 -3.71 -5.09 8.33
C LEU A 96 -3.22 -4.79 9.74
N ASP A 97 -4.20 -4.43 10.57
CA ASP A 97 -4.09 -4.34 12.02
C ASP A 97 -5.13 -5.32 12.61
N GLU A 98 -4.80 -5.94 13.74
CA GLU A 98 -5.62 -6.95 14.44
C GLU A 98 -7.00 -6.43 14.85
N LYS A 99 -7.18 -5.10 14.89
CA LYS A 99 -8.42 -4.42 15.26
C LYS A 99 -9.44 -4.27 14.14
N GLN A 100 -9.16 -4.76 12.92
CA GLN A 100 -9.96 -4.45 11.73
C GLN A 100 -10.99 -5.54 11.39
N GLU A 101 -12.20 -5.14 10.99
CA GLU A 101 -13.34 -6.00 10.59
C GLU A 101 -13.01 -6.98 9.44
N VAL A 102 -11.93 -6.73 8.71
CA VAL A 102 -11.49 -7.51 7.55
C VAL A 102 -10.76 -8.81 7.96
N LEU A 103 -10.40 -8.98 9.23
CA LEU A 103 -9.62 -10.14 9.73
C LEU A 103 -10.27 -11.49 9.39
N MET A 104 -11.60 -11.60 9.46
CA MET A 104 -12.31 -12.82 9.07
C MET A 104 -12.18 -13.10 7.56
N LEU A 105 -12.32 -12.07 6.72
CA LEU A 105 -12.18 -12.20 5.26
C LEU A 105 -10.75 -12.59 4.87
N VAL A 106 -9.76 -12.03 5.57
CA VAL A 106 -8.34 -12.40 5.43
C VAL A 106 -8.12 -13.86 5.77
N THR A 107 -8.62 -14.29 6.92
CA THR A 107 -8.47 -15.67 7.39
C THR A 107 -9.09 -16.66 6.40
N ASN A 108 -10.27 -16.34 5.86
CA ASN A 108 -10.92 -17.15 4.84
C ASN A 108 -10.11 -17.15 3.52
N SER A 109 -9.61 -15.99 3.12
CA SER A 109 -8.79 -15.86 1.90
C SER A 109 -7.48 -16.65 2.00
N LEU A 110 -6.83 -16.67 3.17
CA LEU A 110 -5.61 -17.45 3.41
C LEU A 110 -5.86 -18.96 3.36
N LYS A 111 -7.03 -19.42 3.83
CA LYS A 111 -7.43 -20.83 3.72
C LYS A 111 -7.69 -21.23 2.26
N GLN A 112 -8.35 -20.35 1.50
CA GLN A 112 -8.71 -20.61 0.11
C GLN A 112 -7.52 -20.48 -0.84
N TYR A 113 -6.63 -19.53 -0.57
CA TYR A 113 -5.43 -19.26 -1.35
C TYR A 113 -4.21 -19.44 -0.43
N PRO A 114 -3.66 -20.66 -0.34
CA PRO A 114 -2.45 -20.89 0.43
C PRO A 114 -1.24 -20.26 -0.26
N ILE A 115 -0.34 -19.72 0.55
CA ILE A 115 0.93 -19.13 0.09
C ILE A 115 1.85 -20.29 -0.36
N SER A 116 2.34 -20.26 -1.60
CA SER A 116 3.31 -21.25 -2.07
C SER A 116 4.68 -21.04 -1.41
N SER A 117 5.52 -22.07 -1.37
CA SER A 117 6.88 -21.96 -0.81
C SER A 117 7.74 -20.92 -1.53
N GLU A 118 7.59 -20.80 -2.85
CA GLU A 118 8.21 -19.77 -3.68
C GLU A 118 7.73 -18.36 -3.29
N MET A 119 6.40 -18.17 -3.18
CA MET A 119 5.81 -16.91 -2.74
C MET A 119 6.28 -16.49 -1.34
N ALA A 120 6.39 -17.45 -0.41
CA ALA A 120 6.85 -17.18 0.95
C ALA A 120 8.29 -16.66 0.97
N ARG A 121 9.19 -17.22 0.17
CA ARG A 121 10.58 -16.75 0.03
C ARG A 121 10.63 -15.34 -0.54
N ASP A 122 9.91 -15.11 -1.64
CA ASP A 122 9.89 -13.82 -2.31
C ASP A 122 9.31 -12.69 -1.46
N LEU A 123 8.31 -12.99 -0.63
CA LEU A 123 7.72 -12.05 0.32
C LEU A 123 8.66 -11.75 1.48
N ALA A 124 9.37 -12.75 2.00
CA ALA A 124 10.32 -12.57 3.09
C ALA A 124 11.44 -11.58 2.72
N GLU A 125 12.02 -11.73 1.53
CA GLU A 125 13.04 -10.79 1.03
C GLU A 125 12.51 -9.35 0.90
N GLU A 126 11.26 -9.18 0.46
CA GLU A 126 10.66 -7.85 0.34
C GLU A 126 10.34 -7.23 1.69
N VAL A 127 9.86 -8.02 2.65
CA VAL A 127 9.62 -7.55 4.02
C VAL A 127 10.93 -7.10 4.66
N GLU A 128 12.01 -7.86 4.54
CA GLU A 128 13.32 -7.48 5.05
C GLU A 128 13.80 -6.15 4.43
N ARG A 129 13.72 -6.01 3.10
CA ARG A 129 14.07 -4.74 2.44
C ARG A 129 13.21 -3.58 2.92
N LEU A 130 11.93 -3.81 3.16
CA LEU A 130 11.02 -2.78 3.66
C LEU A 130 11.32 -2.39 5.11
N MET A 131 11.75 -3.35 5.94
CA MET A 131 12.22 -3.07 7.30
C MET A 131 13.52 -2.27 7.31
N ASP A 132 14.44 -2.54 6.39
CA ASP A 132 15.69 -1.77 6.25
C ASP A 132 15.45 -0.32 5.79
N PHE A 133 14.41 -0.08 4.98
CA PHE A 133 13.98 1.26 4.60
C PHE A 133 13.28 2.05 5.73
N ARG A 134 12.93 1.40 6.84
CA ARG A 134 12.22 2.01 7.97
C ARG A 134 13.20 2.84 8.80
N ASP A 135 13.52 4.01 8.27
CA ASP A 135 14.39 5.05 8.86
C ASP A 135 14.11 5.25 10.37
N PRO A 136 15.13 5.24 11.26
CA PRO A 136 14.98 5.35 12.71
C PRO A 136 14.16 6.54 13.21
N ASN A 137 13.99 7.57 12.37
CA ASN A 137 13.32 8.81 12.69
C ASN A 137 11.78 8.71 12.78
N ILE A 138 11.15 7.64 12.29
CA ILE A 138 9.69 7.45 12.36
C ILE A 138 9.22 7.08 13.78
N ARG A 139 10.09 6.48 14.62
CA ARG A 139 9.76 6.13 16.02
C ARG A 139 9.36 7.33 16.88
N LYS A 140 9.81 8.55 16.55
CA LYS A 140 9.53 9.75 17.38
C LYS A 140 8.13 10.34 17.18
N LYS A 141 7.39 9.96 16.14
CA LYS A 141 6.02 10.48 15.89
C LYS A 141 4.90 9.61 16.45
N VAL A 142 5.17 8.35 16.80
CA VAL A 142 4.15 7.41 17.30
C VAL A 142 3.95 7.52 18.83
N ASN A 143 4.85 8.22 19.54
CA ASN A 143 4.75 8.43 21.00
C ASN A 143 4.20 9.81 21.42
N LEU A 144 3.50 10.53 20.53
CA LEU A 144 2.93 11.86 20.84
C LEU A 144 1.47 12.06 20.41
N SER A 145 0.70 10.98 20.31
CA SER A 145 -0.76 11.04 20.10
C SER A 145 -1.51 10.25 21.16
#